data_AF-A0A522YPW1-F1
#
_entry.id   AF-A0A522YPW1-F1
#
_cell.length_a   1.000
_cell.length_b   1.000
_cell.length_c   1.000
_cell.angle_alpha   90.00
_cell.angle_beta   90.00
_cell.angle_gamma   90.00
#
_symmetry.space_group_name_H-M   'P 1'
#
loop_
_entity.id
_entity.type
_entity.pdbx_description
1 polymer ?
#
loop_
_entity_poly.entity_id
_entity_poly.type
_entity_poly.pdbx_seq_one_letter_code
_entity_poly.pdbx_strand_id
1 'polypeptide(L)'
;MKNKIAIVFCVHHKPWLMMSTLITTMAQNFHDMDIIFLYQMGDGACFNKPTYKEYHYLAKKCGMNPQLSDYDARVRDICKIDKFNISEIEFENDHGLDSGAWYKFIRTGLWEKYDRVIFIQEGNLFTGENVLRTALEFAEDNKVDFLSAGHEKQKLPKSVVLQYNSKETPSEINIYHDAMMRETFEVFCRDREFKRLFDNWDPQLVMTTQNHVPDILLDGLYHRLRQIARSLKRKHELPVFTRTICENTYRRILRNVIDNYTVRNKVIFHKANDPEWFGCSCQHMFSREFLRKFSVKLNEHKMYDVLDMAYCGTSLEIIWGFLPNWLGFDKWFFDGFHRVRKNFVSYKREDDREGMCRYINLYFKGLITVVPEGDFVKITKMHRKFDYMRSILPSAYFKG
;
A
#
# COMPACT_ATOMS: atom_id res chain seq x y z
N MET A 1 -28.71 11.25 2.10
CA MET A 1 -27.58 11.40 3.05
C MET A 1 -26.31 11.33 2.22
N LYS A 2 -25.37 12.26 2.39
CA LYS A 2 -24.08 12.26 1.68
C LYS A 2 -23.26 11.06 2.13
N ASN A 3 -22.68 10.29 1.21
CA ASN A 3 -21.78 9.19 1.54
C ASN A 3 -20.58 9.75 2.34
N LYS A 4 -20.37 9.28 3.57
CA LYS A 4 -19.25 9.73 4.41
C LYS A 4 -18.01 8.91 4.08
N ILE A 5 -17.00 9.55 3.50
CA ILE A 5 -15.72 8.92 3.14
C ILE A 5 -14.62 9.42 4.08
N ALA A 6 -13.74 8.53 4.52
CA ALA A 6 -12.50 8.90 5.20
C ALA A 6 -11.26 8.43 4.40
N ILE A 7 -10.25 9.28 4.31
CA ILE A 7 -8.89 8.87 3.93
C ILE A 7 -8.02 8.88 5.18
N VAL A 8 -7.43 7.73 5.51
CA VAL A 8 -6.54 7.56 6.64
C VAL A 8 -5.12 7.45 6.11
N PHE A 9 -4.27 8.41 6.48
CA PHE A 9 -2.86 8.42 6.13
C PHE A 9 -2.03 7.83 7.27
N CYS A 10 -1.17 6.87 6.96
CA CYS A 10 -0.11 6.44 7.86
C CYS A 10 1.12 7.30 7.62
N VAL A 11 1.55 8.02 8.66
CA VAL A 11 2.57 9.05 8.60
C VAL A 11 3.70 8.70 9.56
N HIS A 12 4.94 8.68 9.06
CA HIS A 12 6.06 8.22 9.86
C HIS A 12 7.31 9.12 9.75
N HIS A 13 8.08 9.08 8.65
CA HIS A 13 9.49 9.49 8.76
C HIS A 13 10.05 10.28 7.57
N LYS A 14 9.30 10.51 6.48
CA LYS A 14 9.85 11.17 5.28
C LYS A 14 8.97 12.29 4.74
N PRO A 15 9.37 13.56 4.93
CA PRO A 15 8.70 14.72 4.37
C PRO A 15 8.32 14.61 2.89
N TRP A 16 9.25 14.23 2.02
CA TRP A 16 8.98 14.10 0.59
C TRP A 16 7.97 13.03 0.24
N LEU A 17 7.91 11.91 0.99
CA LEU A 17 6.95 10.84 0.75
C LEU A 17 5.53 11.35 1.06
N MET A 18 5.35 11.95 2.24
CA MET A 18 4.05 12.46 2.65
C MET A 18 3.59 13.65 1.80
N MET A 19 4.51 14.57 1.48
CA MET A 19 4.21 15.67 0.55
C MET A 19 3.73 15.17 -0.80
N SER A 20 4.43 14.19 -1.37
CA SER A 20 4.05 13.61 -2.67
C SER A 20 2.66 12.98 -2.63
N THR A 21 2.36 12.24 -1.55
CA THR A 21 1.03 11.67 -1.32
C THR A 21 -0.04 12.74 -1.19
N LEU A 22 0.18 13.80 -0.40
CA LEU A 22 -0.78 14.89 -0.24
C LEU A 22 -0.96 15.71 -1.53
N ILE A 23 0.10 15.97 -2.29
CA ILE A 23 -0.01 16.66 -3.60
C ILE A 23 -0.98 15.92 -4.51
N THR A 24 -0.80 14.61 -4.67
CA THR A 24 -1.64 13.82 -5.58
C THR A 24 -3.05 13.54 -5.03
N THR A 25 -3.21 13.50 -3.70
CA THR A 25 -4.52 13.44 -3.05
C THR A 25 -5.29 14.75 -3.24
N MET A 26 -4.64 15.89 -3.01
CA MET A 26 -5.28 17.21 -3.16
C MET A 26 -5.53 17.55 -4.63
N ALA A 27 -4.82 16.92 -5.57
CA ALA A 27 -5.11 17.02 -7.00
C ALA A 27 -6.29 16.14 -7.46
N GLN A 28 -6.93 15.36 -6.57
CA GLN A 28 -8.14 14.62 -6.93
C GLN A 28 -9.32 15.56 -7.13
N ASN A 29 -10.23 15.23 -8.04
CA ASN A 29 -11.45 16.02 -8.28
C ASN A 29 -12.59 15.73 -7.29
N PHE A 30 -12.33 14.93 -6.24
CA PHE A 30 -13.26 14.58 -5.19
C PHE A 30 -12.70 15.09 -3.86
N HIS A 31 -13.48 15.94 -3.17
CA HIS A 31 -13.06 16.60 -1.93
C HIS A 31 -14.03 16.40 -0.77
N ASP A 32 -15.11 15.63 -0.97
CA ASP A 32 -16.12 15.37 0.06
C ASP A 32 -15.68 14.20 0.95
N MET A 33 -14.62 14.43 1.71
CA MET A 33 -13.95 13.43 2.53
C MET A 33 -13.43 14.04 3.82
N ASP A 34 -13.43 13.23 4.87
CA ASP A 34 -12.65 13.51 6.08
C ASP A 34 -11.23 12.95 5.91
N ILE A 35 -10.27 13.58 6.58
CA ILE A 35 -8.87 13.17 6.57
C ILE A 35 -8.47 12.79 7.99
N ILE A 36 -7.84 11.63 8.13
CA ILE A 36 -7.30 11.16 9.41
C ILE A 36 -5.80 10.95 9.24
N PHE A 37 -4.99 11.67 10.02
CA PHE A 37 -3.55 11.43 10.10
C PHE A 37 -3.25 10.51 11.28
N LEU A 38 -2.69 9.34 10.97
CA LEU A 38 -2.17 8.39 11.95
C LEU A 38 -0.65 8.56 12.01
N TYR A 39 -0.16 9.12 13.10
CA TYR A 39 1.28 9.28 13.36
C TYR A 39 1.83 8.04 14.09
N GLN A 40 2.84 7.40 13.50
CA GLN A 40 3.63 6.35 14.15
C GLN A 40 4.81 6.99 14.89
N MET A 41 4.71 7.09 16.21
CA MET A 41 5.61 7.83 17.08
C MET A 41 6.70 6.94 17.67
N GLY A 42 7.95 7.40 17.69
CA GLY A 42 9.09 6.66 18.25
C GLY A 42 10.00 6.04 17.19
N ASP A 43 10.82 5.08 17.60
CA ASP A 43 11.95 4.53 16.83
C ASP A 43 11.81 3.03 16.51
N GLY A 44 10.66 2.43 16.85
CA GLY A 44 10.47 0.99 16.68
C GLY A 44 11.07 0.13 17.80
N ALA A 45 11.83 0.70 18.73
CA ALA A 45 12.60 -0.07 19.69
C ALA A 45 11.71 -0.76 20.73
N CYS A 46 10.59 -0.18 21.16
CA CYS A 46 9.60 -0.84 22.02
C CYS A 46 10.17 -1.50 23.31
N PHE A 47 11.22 -0.93 23.92
CA PHE A 47 11.90 -1.52 25.09
C PHE A 47 10.98 -1.80 26.29
N ASN A 48 9.83 -1.14 26.34
CA ASN A 48 8.85 -1.31 27.40
C ASN A 48 7.97 -2.56 27.23
N LYS A 49 8.04 -3.27 26.09
CA LYS A 49 7.23 -4.48 25.81
C LYS A 49 8.00 -5.75 26.24
N PRO A 50 7.53 -6.52 27.24
CA PRO A 50 8.23 -7.73 27.69
C PRO A 50 8.38 -8.80 26.60
N THR A 51 7.43 -8.85 25.66
CA THR A 51 7.42 -9.77 24.51
C THR A 51 8.61 -9.54 23.56
N TYR A 52 9.27 -8.37 23.63
CA TYR A 52 10.40 -8.02 22.76
C TYR A 52 11.76 -8.43 23.34
N LYS A 53 11.81 -9.01 24.55
CA LYS A 53 13.06 -9.36 25.22
C LYS A 53 13.98 -10.25 24.37
N GLU A 54 13.42 -11.26 23.71
CA GLU A 54 14.18 -12.17 22.84
C GLU A 54 14.68 -11.45 21.58
N TYR A 55 13.82 -10.66 20.94
CA TYR A 55 14.22 -9.79 19.83
C TYR A 55 15.43 -8.91 20.21
N HIS A 56 15.39 -8.23 21.36
CA HIS A 56 16.48 -7.36 21.80
C HIS A 56 17.79 -8.10 22.01
N TYR A 57 17.72 -9.29 22.60
CA TYR A 57 18.88 -10.15 22.77
C TYR A 57 19.50 -10.52 21.41
N LEU A 58 18.66 -10.96 20.46
CA LEU A 58 19.10 -11.36 19.11
C LEU A 58 19.61 -10.16 18.29
N ALA A 59 18.93 -9.02 18.33
CA ALA A 59 19.35 -7.79 17.65
C ALA A 59 20.71 -7.30 18.13
N LYS A 60 20.98 -7.39 19.45
CA LYS A 60 22.29 -7.06 20.02
C LYS A 60 23.38 -8.04 19.54
N LYS A 61 23.03 -9.32 19.37
CA LYS A 61 23.97 -10.38 18.97
C LYS A 61 24.26 -10.38 17.46
N CYS A 62 23.25 -10.21 16.62
CA CYS A 62 23.31 -10.40 15.17
C CYS A 62 23.36 -9.09 14.37
N GLY A 63 23.15 -7.94 15.02
CA GLY A 63 22.95 -6.64 14.37
C GLY A 63 21.46 -6.26 14.28
N MET A 64 21.19 -4.95 14.33
CA MET A 64 19.83 -4.40 14.36
C MET A 64 19.04 -4.63 13.06
N ASN A 65 17.71 -4.68 13.19
CA ASN A 65 16.77 -4.66 12.08
C ASN A 65 16.74 -3.25 11.42
N PRO A 66 17.08 -3.09 10.13
CA PRO A 66 17.09 -1.79 9.46
C PRO A 66 15.70 -1.29 9.00
N GLN A 67 14.62 -2.04 9.26
CA GLN A 67 13.27 -1.70 8.75
C GLN A 67 12.54 -0.63 9.56
N LEU A 68 13.06 -0.26 10.74
CA LEU A 68 12.46 0.74 11.61
C LEU A 68 13.32 2.00 11.57
N SER A 69 12.68 3.12 11.27
CA SER A 69 13.27 4.46 11.28
C SER A 69 12.64 5.27 12.39
N ASP A 70 13.33 6.32 12.80
CA ASP A 70 12.79 7.27 13.78
C ASP A 70 11.67 8.10 13.15
N TYR A 71 10.67 8.43 13.97
CA TYR A 71 9.65 9.41 13.64
C TYR A 71 10.25 10.79 13.32
N ASP A 72 9.87 11.35 12.17
CA ASP A 72 10.30 12.69 11.75
C ASP A 72 9.22 13.73 12.06
N ALA A 73 9.42 14.53 13.11
CA ALA A 73 8.43 15.53 13.54
C ALA A 73 8.04 16.55 12.45
N ARG A 74 8.88 16.77 11.43
CA ARG A 74 8.58 17.68 10.30
C ARG A 74 7.35 17.25 9.52
N VAL A 75 7.00 15.95 9.55
CA VAL A 75 5.81 15.44 8.85
C VAL A 75 4.50 16.00 9.41
N ARG A 76 4.45 16.45 10.66
CA ARG A 76 3.27 17.15 11.20
C ARG A 76 3.03 18.47 10.51
N ASP A 77 4.08 19.26 10.33
CA ASP A 77 3.96 20.57 9.67
C ASP A 77 3.48 20.43 8.22
N ILE A 78 3.88 19.33 7.57
CA ILE A 78 3.44 18.97 6.22
C ILE A 78 1.95 18.60 6.18
N CYS A 79 1.43 17.99 7.25
CA CYS A 79 0.04 17.56 7.36
C CYS A 79 -0.93 18.68 7.80
N LYS A 80 -0.44 19.89 8.13
CA LYS A 80 -1.27 21.06 8.47
C LYS A 80 -1.96 21.65 7.24
N ILE A 81 -2.85 20.88 6.64
CA ILE A 81 -3.65 21.28 5.48
C ILE A 81 -4.96 21.93 5.93
N ASP A 82 -5.48 22.85 5.13
CA ASP A 82 -6.71 23.58 5.43
C ASP A 82 -7.94 23.03 4.69
N LYS A 83 -9.13 23.44 5.11
CA LYS A 83 -10.42 23.23 4.43
C LYS A 83 -10.97 21.80 4.42
N PHE A 84 -10.38 20.89 5.21
CA PHE A 84 -10.91 19.55 5.45
C PHE A 84 -11.27 19.37 6.91
N ASN A 85 -12.18 18.42 7.17
CA ASN A 85 -12.37 17.91 8.52
C ASN A 85 -11.23 16.93 8.83
N ILE A 86 -10.33 17.35 9.72
CA ILE A 86 -9.10 16.62 10.03
C ILE A 86 -9.20 16.03 11.43
N SER A 87 -8.78 14.79 11.58
CA SER A 87 -8.53 14.15 12.87
C SER A 87 -7.10 13.62 12.91
N GLU A 88 -6.48 13.70 14.07
CA GLU A 88 -5.12 13.20 14.29
C GLU A 88 -5.16 12.12 15.37
N ILE A 89 -4.42 11.04 15.17
CA ILE A 89 -4.25 9.96 16.14
C ILE A 89 -2.80 9.53 16.15
N GLU A 90 -2.33 9.12 17.33
CA GLU A 90 -0.95 8.73 17.55
C GLU A 90 -0.90 7.29 18.05
N PHE A 91 0.02 6.51 17.48
CA PHE A 91 0.34 5.17 17.95
C PHE A 91 1.85 5.05 18.10
N GLU A 92 2.30 4.20 19.02
CA GLU A 92 3.70 3.79 19.09
C GLU A 92 4.10 3.13 17.76
N ASN A 93 5.22 3.59 17.21
CA ASN A 93 5.97 2.97 16.12
C ASN A 93 6.56 1.67 16.65
N ASP A 94 5.97 0.55 16.27
CA ASP A 94 6.40 -0.78 16.65
C ASP A 94 6.59 -1.68 15.43
N HIS A 95 6.93 -2.94 15.67
CA HIS A 95 7.18 -3.89 14.58
C HIS A 95 5.89 -4.33 13.84
N GLY A 96 4.74 -3.75 14.16
CA GLY A 96 3.54 -3.86 13.35
C GLY A 96 3.68 -3.18 11.99
N LEU A 97 4.60 -2.20 11.87
CA LEU A 97 4.73 -1.34 10.68
C LEU A 97 3.36 -0.71 10.32
N ASP A 98 3.24 -0.23 9.09
CA ASP A 98 2.00 0.34 8.58
C ASP A 98 0.81 -0.64 8.68
N SER A 99 1.03 -1.94 8.51
CA SER A 99 -0.04 -2.94 8.66
C SER A 99 -0.60 -2.95 10.07
N GLY A 100 0.24 -3.02 11.09
CA GLY A 100 -0.18 -3.00 12.49
C GLY A 100 -0.87 -1.70 12.87
N ALA A 101 -0.40 -0.56 12.33
CA ALA A 101 -1.06 0.73 12.49
C ALA A 101 -2.54 0.70 12.03
N TRP A 102 -2.84 0.01 10.93
CA TRP A 102 -4.23 -0.16 10.46
C TRP A 102 -5.10 -0.97 11.41
N TYR A 103 -4.56 -2.02 12.03
CA TYR A 103 -5.30 -2.79 13.04
C TYR A 103 -5.55 -1.95 14.30
N LYS A 104 -4.57 -1.17 14.75
CA LYS A 104 -4.73 -0.21 15.86
C LYS A 104 -5.82 0.82 15.54
N PHE A 105 -5.85 1.34 14.31
CA PHE A 105 -6.91 2.24 13.87
C PHE A 105 -8.29 1.57 13.87
N ILE A 106 -8.42 0.35 13.33
CA ILE A 106 -9.69 -0.39 13.32
C ILE A 106 -10.20 -0.63 14.75
N ARG A 107 -9.29 -0.93 15.68
CA ARG A 107 -9.62 -1.13 17.11
C ARG A 107 -10.24 0.12 17.76
N THR A 108 -10.02 1.31 17.23
CA THR A 108 -10.58 2.56 17.78
C THR A 108 -12.07 2.76 17.50
N GLY A 109 -12.63 2.06 16.51
CA GLY A 109 -14.01 2.28 16.05
C GLY A 109 -14.25 3.60 15.31
N LEU A 110 -13.25 4.47 15.13
CA LEU A 110 -13.41 5.76 14.42
C LEU A 110 -13.93 5.63 12.98
N TRP A 111 -13.73 4.46 12.37
CA TRP A 111 -14.20 4.12 11.03
C TRP A 111 -15.72 3.94 10.94
N GLU A 112 -16.42 3.64 12.05
CA GLU A 112 -17.83 3.22 12.05
C GLU A 112 -18.80 4.28 11.48
N LYS A 113 -18.44 5.56 11.57
CA LYS A 113 -19.26 6.67 11.06
C LYS A 113 -19.13 6.90 9.55
N TYR A 114 -18.22 6.20 8.88
CA TYR A 114 -17.94 6.34 7.44
C TYR A 114 -18.52 5.18 6.65
N ASP A 115 -19.06 5.44 5.48
CA ASP A 115 -19.56 4.39 4.58
C ASP A 115 -18.39 3.66 3.91
N ARG A 116 -17.29 4.40 3.66
CA ARG A 116 -16.03 3.84 3.16
C ARG A 116 -14.82 4.50 3.82
N VAL A 117 -13.77 3.70 3.97
CA VAL A 117 -12.49 4.15 4.49
C VAL A 117 -11.38 3.72 3.54
N ILE A 118 -10.44 4.62 3.26
CA ILE A 118 -9.30 4.38 2.38
C ILE A 118 -8.02 4.50 3.21
N PHE A 119 -7.23 3.43 3.28
CA PHE A 119 -5.92 3.44 3.91
C PHE A 119 -4.86 3.79 2.89
N ILE A 120 -4.01 4.78 3.19
CA ILE A 120 -2.93 5.25 2.32
C ILE A 120 -1.65 5.40 3.14
N GLN A 121 -0.58 4.78 2.68
CA GLN A 121 0.76 4.95 3.25
C GLN A 121 1.47 6.15 2.60
N GLU A 122 2.39 6.79 3.32
CA GLU A 122 3.30 7.78 2.74
C GLU A 122 4.05 7.22 1.50
N GLY A 123 4.24 8.05 0.48
CA GLY A 123 4.90 7.65 -0.77
C GLY A 123 3.99 6.92 -1.76
N ASN A 124 2.69 6.77 -1.46
CA ASN A 124 1.70 6.36 -2.44
C ASN A 124 1.22 7.57 -3.26
N LEU A 125 1.08 7.38 -4.57
CA LEU A 125 0.58 8.37 -5.52
C LEU A 125 -0.74 7.90 -6.14
N PHE A 126 -1.71 8.81 -6.23
CA PHE A 126 -2.79 8.66 -7.19
C PHE A 126 -2.23 8.82 -8.61
N THR A 127 -2.61 7.93 -9.52
CA THR A 127 -2.07 7.88 -10.89
C THR A 127 -2.77 8.83 -11.88
N GLY A 128 -3.70 9.66 -11.38
CA GLY A 128 -4.38 10.71 -12.11
C GLY A 128 -5.41 11.45 -11.23
N GLU A 129 -5.97 12.56 -11.72
CA GLU A 129 -6.86 13.46 -10.94
C GLU A 129 -8.29 12.94 -10.70
N ASN A 130 -8.72 11.93 -11.45
CA ASN A 130 -10.08 11.39 -11.37
C ASN A 130 -10.14 10.02 -10.69
N VAL A 131 -9.01 9.53 -10.18
CA VAL A 131 -8.88 8.14 -9.68
C VAL A 131 -9.79 7.92 -8.47
N LEU A 132 -9.73 8.79 -7.47
CA LEU A 132 -10.52 8.65 -6.25
C LEU A 132 -12.02 8.58 -6.53
N ARG A 133 -12.53 9.56 -7.30
CA ARG A 133 -13.94 9.57 -7.74
C ARG A 133 -14.30 8.29 -8.49
N THR A 134 -13.46 7.89 -9.44
CA THR A 134 -13.72 6.70 -10.27
C THR A 134 -13.76 5.42 -9.44
N ALA A 135 -12.86 5.29 -8.46
CA ALA A 135 -12.85 4.14 -7.55
C ALA A 135 -14.10 4.10 -6.65
N LEU A 136 -14.52 5.25 -6.12
CA LEU A 136 -15.73 5.37 -5.31
C LEU A 136 -17.00 5.01 -6.11
N GLU A 137 -17.14 5.58 -7.31
CA GLU A 137 -18.28 5.27 -8.19
C GLU A 137 -18.28 3.80 -8.65
N PHE A 138 -17.10 3.26 -9.01
CA PHE A 138 -16.98 1.85 -9.36
C PHE A 138 -17.41 0.94 -8.21
N ALA A 139 -16.97 1.25 -6.99
CA ALA A 139 -17.29 0.45 -5.82
C ALA A 139 -18.77 0.54 -5.42
N GLU A 140 -19.41 1.68 -5.65
CA GLU A 140 -20.85 1.84 -5.44
C GLU A 140 -21.65 1.02 -6.46
N ASP A 141 -21.40 1.25 -7.75
CA ASP A 141 -22.17 0.63 -8.84
C ASP A 141 -22.03 -0.90 -8.87
N ASN A 142 -20.89 -1.43 -8.41
CA ASN A 142 -20.58 -2.86 -8.39
C ASN A 142 -20.64 -3.48 -6.99
N LYS A 143 -21.07 -2.74 -5.96
CA LYS A 143 -21.15 -3.20 -4.56
C LYS A 143 -19.83 -3.81 -4.07
N VAL A 144 -18.72 -3.14 -4.33
CA VAL A 144 -17.39 -3.59 -3.93
C VAL A 144 -17.12 -3.20 -2.48
N ASP A 145 -16.90 -4.20 -1.64
CA ASP A 145 -16.58 -4.02 -0.22
C ASP A 145 -15.07 -3.93 0.06
N PHE A 146 -14.24 -4.47 -0.83
CA PHE A 146 -12.79 -4.44 -0.72
C PHE A 146 -12.13 -4.16 -2.09
N LEU A 147 -11.35 -3.08 -2.16
CA LEU A 147 -10.57 -2.71 -3.33
C LEU A 147 -9.12 -2.41 -2.93
N SER A 148 -8.16 -3.15 -3.49
CA SER A 148 -6.74 -3.00 -3.19
C SER A 148 -5.97 -2.37 -4.35
N ALA A 149 -4.92 -1.60 -4.06
CA ALA A 149 -3.93 -1.23 -5.06
C ALA A 149 -3.39 -2.50 -5.76
N GLY A 150 -3.31 -2.48 -7.08
CA GLY A 150 -2.70 -3.55 -7.88
C GLY A 150 -1.21 -3.36 -8.15
N HIS A 151 -0.60 -2.29 -7.65
CA HIS A 151 0.85 -2.13 -7.66
C HIS A 151 1.53 -3.26 -6.85
N GLU A 152 2.60 -3.85 -7.40
CA GLU A 152 3.37 -4.96 -6.78
C GLU A 152 2.47 -6.05 -6.18
N LYS A 153 1.39 -6.43 -6.89
CA LYS A 153 0.51 -7.53 -6.51
C LYS A 153 1.28 -8.85 -6.65
N GLN A 154 1.33 -9.66 -5.60
CA GLN A 154 2.09 -10.91 -5.54
C GLN A 154 1.21 -12.13 -5.28
N LYS A 155 1.61 -13.26 -5.88
CA LYS A 155 1.15 -14.61 -5.59
C LYS A 155 2.37 -15.39 -5.08
N LEU A 156 2.38 -15.75 -3.80
CA LEU A 156 3.49 -16.49 -3.18
C LEU A 156 3.02 -17.85 -2.63
N PRO A 157 3.82 -18.92 -2.71
CA PRO A 157 3.50 -20.18 -2.06
C PRO A 157 3.69 -20.09 -0.55
N LYS A 158 2.91 -20.90 0.19
CA LYS A 158 2.97 -20.98 1.66
C LYS A 158 4.39 -21.25 2.18
N SER A 159 5.10 -22.15 1.53
CA SER A 159 6.48 -22.54 1.86
C SER A 159 7.45 -21.35 1.83
N VAL A 160 7.30 -20.47 0.83
CA VAL A 160 8.14 -19.27 0.69
C VAL A 160 7.83 -18.23 1.73
N VAL A 161 6.56 -18.05 2.09
CA VAL A 161 6.17 -17.03 3.07
C VAL A 161 6.62 -17.39 4.48
N LEU A 162 6.42 -18.64 4.90
CA LEU A 162 6.74 -19.07 6.27
C LEU A 162 8.25 -19.27 6.53
N GLN A 163 9.07 -19.12 5.49
CA GLN A 163 10.53 -19.26 5.50
C GLN A 163 11.18 -18.15 4.67
N TYR A 164 10.58 -16.95 4.68
CA TYR A 164 10.97 -15.87 3.79
C TYR A 164 12.39 -15.37 4.11
N ASN A 165 12.71 -15.27 5.39
CA ASN A 165 13.96 -14.69 5.86
C ASN A 165 15.07 -15.75 6.00
N SER A 166 14.75 -17.04 6.03
CA SER A 166 15.70 -18.10 6.35
C SER A 166 16.32 -18.87 5.17
N LYS A 167 16.31 -18.32 3.95
CA LYS A 167 16.57 -19.10 2.72
C LYS A 167 18.04 -19.45 2.45
N GLU A 168 19.00 -18.68 2.94
CA GLU A 168 20.43 -18.88 2.68
C GLU A 168 21.26 -18.50 3.91
N THR A 169 21.90 -19.49 4.56
CA THR A 169 22.71 -19.33 5.80
C THR A 169 22.11 -18.35 6.81
N PRO A 170 20.93 -18.65 7.37
CA PRO A 170 20.18 -17.68 8.15
C PRO A 170 20.86 -17.38 9.47
N SER A 171 20.90 -16.10 9.84
CA SER A 171 21.25 -15.71 11.20
C SER A 171 20.12 -16.10 12.17
N GLU A 172 20.43 -16.15 13.47
CA GLU A 172 19.42 -16.47 14.50
C GLU A 172 18.23 -15.51 14.48
N ILE A 173 18.45 -14.22 14.19
CA ILE A 173 17.38 -13.23 14.08
C ILE A 173 16.48 -13.47 12.86
N ASN A 174 17.00 -14.03 11.76
CA ASN A 174 16.18 -14.41 10.60
C ASN A 174 15.26 -15.61 10.93
N ILE A 175 15.78 -16.59 11.65
CA ILE A 175 15.00 -17.75 12.10
C ILE A 175 13.89 -17.30 13.06
N TYR A 176 14.21 -16.39 13.99
CA TYR A 176 13.25 -15.79 14.90
C TYR A 176 12.16 -14.99 14.17
N HIS A 177 12.52 -14.19 13.15
CA HIS A 177 11.55 -13.47 12.32
C HIS A 177 10.57 -14.44 11.65
N ASP A 178 11.05 -15.51 11.02
CA ASP A 178 10.18 -16.52 10.40
C ASP A 178 9.31 -17.26 11.45
N ALA A 179 9.81 -17.46 12.68
CA ALA A 179 9.01 -17.99 13.78
C ALA A 179 7.86 -17.04 14.16
N MET A 180 8.15 -15.74 14.27
CA MET A 180 7.12 -14.75 14.59
C MET A 180 6.08 -14.57 13.48
N MET A 181 6.48 -14.74 12.22
CA MET A 181 5.52 -14.80 11.11
C MET A 181 4.56 -15.99 11.28
N ARG A 182 5.07 -17.18 11.63
CA ARG A 182 4.24 -18.37 11.89
C ARG A 182 3.29 -18.14 13.06
N GLU A 183 3.78 -17.62 14.18
CA GLU A 183 2.95 -17.31 15.36
C GLU A 183 1.84 -16.31 15.03
N THR A 184 2.13 -15.29 14.19
CA THR A 184 1.09 -14.37 13.72
C THR A 184 -0.02 -15.12 12.98
N PHE A 185 0.32 -16.00 12.03
CA PHE A 185 -0.69 -16.81 11.32
C PHE A 185 -1.46 -17.75 12.26
N GLU A 186 -0.79 -18.32 13.26
CA GLU A 186 -1.42 -19.18 14.27
C GLU A 186 -2.49 -18.43 15.07
N VAL A 187 -2.27 -17.15 15.41
CA VAL A 187 -3.31 -16.31 16.04
C VAL A 187 -4.54 -16.16 15.15
N PHE A 188 -4.36 -15.93 13.84
CA PHE A 188 -5.50 -15.86 12.92
C PHE A 188 -6.18 -17.22 12.72
N CYS A 189 -5.44 -18.32 12.78
CA CYS A 189 -5.97 -19.69 12.72
C CYS A 189 -6.83 -20.10 13.92
N ARG A 190 -6.97 -19.24 14.95
CA ARG A 190 -7.97 -19.40 16.01
C ARG A 190 -9.40 -19.37 15.45
N ASP A 191 -9.63 -18.70 14.32
CA ASP A 191 -10.85 -18.86 13.53
C ASP A 191 -10.72 -20.05 12.56
N ARG A 192 -11.70 -20.96 12.61
CA ARG A 192 -11.75 -22.15 11.75
C ARG A 192 -11.88 -21.80 10.27
N GLU A 193 -12.54 -20.69 9.93
CA GLU A 193 -12.68 -20.27 8.53
C GLU A 193 -11.34 -19.79 7.96
N PHE A 194 -10.61 -18.97 8.70
CA PHE A 194 -9.26 -18.56 8.32
C PHE A 194 -8.31 -19.76 8.27
N LYS A 195 -8.38 -20.64 9.27
CA LYS A 195 -7.54 -21.86 9.30
C LYS A 195 -7.72 -22.69 8.03
N ARG A 196 -8.95 -22.86 7.53
CA ARG A 196 -9.19 -23.60 6.28
C ARG A 196 -8.50 -22.95 5.08
N LEU A 197 -8.56 -21.62 4.97
CA LEU A 197 -7.84 -20.90 3.91
C LEU A 197 -6.32 -21.09 4.03
N PHE A 198 -5.80 -21.00 5.25
CA PHE A 198 -4.38 -21.20 5.52
C PHE A 198 -3.91 -22.64 5.24
N ASP A 199 -4.72 -23.65 5.58
CA ASP A 199 -4.43 -25.06 5.32
C ASP A 199 -4.45 -25.37 3.82
N ASN A 200 -5.37 -24.75 3.07
CA ASN A 200 -5.53 -24.94 1.62
C ASN A 200 -4.56 -24.10 0.77
N TRP A 201 -3.77 -23.22 1.39
CA TRP A 201 -2.80 -22.40 0.69
C TRP A 201 -1.67 -23.26 0.11
N ASP A 202 -1.63 -23.33 -1.23
CA ASP A 202 -0.72 -24.18 -1.98
C ASP A 202 0.77 -23.89 -1.68
N PRO A 203 1.54 -24.88 -1.16
CA PRO A 203 2.97 -24.73 -0.89
C PRO A 203 3.85 -24.76 -2.16
N GLN A 204 3.32 -25.14 -3.32
CA GLN A 204 4.05 -25.28 -4.60
C GLN A 204 3.62 -24.27 -5.67
N LEU A 205 2.80 -23.29 -5.28
CA LEU A 205 2.32 -22.23 -6.15
C LEU A 205 3.46 -21.51 -6.89
N VAL A 206 3.25 -21.26 -8.19
CA VAL A 206 4.20 -20.49 -9.00
C VAL A 206 4.21 -19.03 -8.53
N MET A 207 5.37 -18.59 -8.04
CA MET A 207 5.59 -17.21 -7.64
C MET A 207 5.36 -16.25 -8.82
N THR A 208 4.45 -15.31 -8.63
CA THR A 208 4.11 -14.31 -9.66
C THR A 208 3.97 -12.94 -9.03
N THR A 209 4.64 -11.94 -9.61
CA THR A 209 4.47 -10.51 -9.27
C THR A 209 3.90 -9.78 -10.47
N GLN A 210 2.84 -9.00 -10.25
CA GLN A 210 2.16 -8.18 -11.24
C GLN A 210 2.14 -6.72 -10.77
N ASN A 211 2.63 -5.80 -11.60
CA ASN A 211 2.53 -4.37 -11.33
C ASN A 211 1.43 -3.76 -12.19
N HIS A 212 0.26 -3.59 -11.60
CA HIS A 212 -0.87 -2.87 -12.21
C HIS A 212 -0.71 -1.38 -11.94
N VAL A 213 0.10 -0.72 -12.76
CA VAL A 213 0.23 0.74 -12.81
C VAL A 213 -0.04 1.18 -14.25
N PRO A 214 -0.56 2.40 -14.48
CA PRO A 214 -0.77 2.88 -15.83
C PRO A 214 0.54 2.85 -16.62
N ASP A 215 0.45 2.63 -17.93
CA ASP A 215 1.61 2.60 -18.83
C ASP A 215 2.17 4.02 -19.01
N ILE A 216 2.80 4.52 -17.96
CA ILE A 216 3.72 5.65 -18.02
C ILE A 216 5.02 5.12 -18.59
N LEU A 217 5.43 5.70 -19.72
CA LEU A 217 6.58 5.27 -20.52
C LEU A 217 7.79 5.03 -19.61
N LEU A 218 8.16 3.75 -19.45
CA LEU A 218 9.46 3.33 -18.96
C LEU A 218 10.54 4.11 -19.74
N ASP A 219 11.46 4.74 -19.02
CA ASP A 219 12.43 5.74 -19.49
C ASP A 219 12.88 5.58 -20.95
N GLY A 220 12.35 6.42 -21.84
CA GLY A 220 12.84 6.55 -23.22
C GLY A 220 12.54 5.37 -24.16
N LEU A 221 12.72 5.65 -25.47
CA LEU A 221 12.43 4.69 -26.54
C LEU A 221 13.27 3.40 -26.41
N TYR A 222 14.52 3.53 -25.95
CA TYR A 222 15.44 2.39 -25.79
C TYR A 222 14.93 1.36 -24.79
N HIS A 223 14.56 1.76 -23.57
CA HIS A 223 14.07 0.81 -22.56
C HIS A 223 12.76 0.17 -22.99
N ARG A 224 11.89 0.92 -23.67
CA ARG A 224 10.66 0.39 -24.25
C ARG A 224 10.93 -0.69 -25.29
N LEU A 225 11.80 -0.42 -26.26
CA LEU A 225 12.18 -1.39 -27.30
C LEU A 225 12.84 -2.63 -26.69
N ARG A 226 13.73 -2.45 -25.70
CA ARG A 226 14.35 -3.55 -24.97
C ARG A 226 13.32 -4.43 -24.26
N GLN A 227 12.30 -3.84 -23.64
CA GLN A 227 11.22 -4.59 -23.00
C GLN A 227 10.34 -5.34 -24.01
N ILE A 228 9.99 -4.71 -25.13
CA ILE A 228 9.26 -5.38 -26.22
C ILE A 228 10.06 -6.58 -26.73
N ALA A 229 11.36 -6.42 -26.98
CA ALA A 229 12.24 -7.51 -27.44
C ALA A 229 12.35 -8.64 -26.39
N ARG A 230 12.46 -8.30 -25.10
CA ARG A 230 12.47 -9.29 -24.01
C ARG A 230 11.16 -10.08 -23.96
N SER A 231 10.02 -9.42 -24.07
CA SER A 231 8.70 -10.05 -24.06
C SER A 231 8.46 -10.91 -25.29
N LEU A 232 8.87 -10.46 -26.47
CA LEU A 232 8.81 -11.27 -27.69
C LEU A 232 9.65 -12.54 -27.55
N LYS A 233 10.88 -12.41 -27.03
CA LYS A 233 11.80 -13.54 -26.86
C LYS A 233 11.35 -14.56 -25.79
N ARG A 234 10.76 -14.09 -24.69
CA ARG A 234 10.47 -14.94 -23.50
C ARG A 234 9.01 -15.31 -23.31
N LYS A 235 8.09 -14.50 -23.84
CA LYS A 235 6.65 -14.65 -23.69
C LYS A 235 5.94 -14.82 -25.03
N HIS A 236 6.64 -14.66 -26.16
CA HIS A 236 6.06 -14.70 -27.51
C HIS A 236 4.94 -13.68 -27.71
N GLU A 237 5.04 -12.54 -27.02
CA GLU A 237 4.07 -11.44 -27.08
C GLU A 237 4.71 -10.20 -27.70
N LEU A 238 3.93 -9.47 -28.51
CA LEU A 238 4.31 -8.15 -29.04
C LEU A 238 3.45 -7.06 -28.38
N PRO A 239 3.82 -6.56 -27.19
CA PRO A 239 3.02 -5.62 -26.40
C PRO A 239 3.11 -4.19 -26.95
N VAL A 240 2.65 -4.00 -28.18
CA VAL A 240 2.73 -2.74 -28.93
C VAL A 240 1.30 -2.23 -29.20
N PHE A 241 1.06 -0.94 -28.90
CA PHE A 241 -0.26 -0.26 -29.00
C PHE A 241 -1.42 -0.88 -28.21
N THR A 242 -1.14 -1.74 -27.23
CA THR A 242 -2.14 -2.35 -26.35
C THR A 242 -1.91 -1.94 -24.89
N ARG A 243 -2.91 -2.16 -24.02
CA ARG A 243 -2.70 -2.04 -22.57
C ARG A 243 -1.77 -3.15 -22.11
N THR A 244 -0.83 -2.80 -21.25
CA THR A 244 0.21 -3.71 -20.80
C THR A 244 0.34 -3.70 -19.29
N ILE A 245 0.85 -4.80 -18.76
CA ILE A 245 1.20 -4.98 -17.36
C ILE A 245 2.64 -5.46 -17.26
N CYS A 246 3.32 -5.17 -16.15
CA CYS A 246 4.60 -5.81 -15.86
C CYS A 246 4.40 -7.05 -14.97
N GLU A 247 4.67 -8.24 -15.51
CA GLU A 247 4.63 -9.52 -14.79
C GLU A 247 6.06 -10.09 -14.67
N ASN A 248 6.56 -10.29 -13.45
CA ASN A 248 7.91 -10.80 -13.19
C ASN A 248 9.00 -10.06 -14.01
N THR A 249 8.93 -8.73 -14.09
CA THR A 249 9.77 -7.81 -14.91
C THR A 249 9.53 -7.81 -16.42
N TYR A 250 8.62 -8.65 -16.93
CA TYR A 250 8.29 -8.72 -18.35
C TYR A 250 7.06 -7.88 -18.65
N ARG A 251 7.12 -7.10 -19.73
CA ARG A 251 5.95 -6.37 -20.23
C ARG A 251 5.02 -7.31 -20.97
N ARG A 252 3.83 -7.56 -20.45
CA ARG A 252 2.83 -8.47 -21.04
C ARG A 252 1.59 -7.73 -21.49
N ILE A 253 0.88 -8.28 -22.47
CA ILE A 253 -0.41 -7.76 -22.90
C ILE A 253 -1.43 -8.04 -21.78
N LEU A 254 -2.15 -7.00 -21.32
CA LEU A 254 -3.02 -7.09 -20.15
C LEU A 254 -4.04 -8.24 -20.23
N ARG A 255 -4.75 -8.36 -21.36
CA ARG A 255 -5.77 -9.40 -21.59
C ARG A 255 -5.23 -10.83 -21.61
N ASN A 256 -3.90 -11.01 -21.73
CA ASN A 256 -3.26 -12.32 -21.66
C ASN A 256 -2.87 -12.70 -20.22
N VAL A 257 -3.02 -11.77 -19.28
CA VAL A 257 -2.65 -11.90 -17.87
C VAL A 257 -3.87 -11.80 -16.97
N ILE A 258 -4.88 -11.03 -17.38
CA ILE A 258 -6.15 -10.85 -16.69
C ILE A 258 -7.26 -11.13 -17.69
N ASP A 259 -8.04 -12.18 -17.40
CA ASP A 259 -9.11 -12.63 -18.30
C ASP A 259 -10.24 -11.58 -18.40
N ASN A 260 -10.63 -11.01 -17.25
CA ASN A 260 -11.74 -10.06 -17.15
C ASN A 260 -11.32 -8.81 -16.39
N TYR A 261 -11.44 -7.65 -17.03
CA TYR A 261 -11.21 -6.35 -16.41
C TYR A 261 -12.21 -5.32 -16.94
N THR A 262 -12.52 -4.34 -16.10
CA THR A 262 -13.36 -3.19 -16.42
C THR A 262 -12.50 -1.94 -16.51
N VAL A 263 -12.79 -1.07 -17.47
CA VAL A 263 -12.12 0.23 -17.60
C VAL A 263 -13.14 1.32 -17.38
N ARG A 264 -12.87 2.23 -16.43
CA ARG A 264 -13.69 3.42 -16.17
C ARG A 264 -12.77 4.62 -16.03
N ASN A 265 -13.04 5.70 -16.76
CA ASN A 265 -12.24 6.93 -16.71
C ASN A 265 -10.71 6.69 -16.79
N LYS A 266 -10.31 5.72 -17.64
CA LYS A 266 -8.93 5.22 -17.84
C LYS A 266 -8.36 4.33 -16.72
N VAL A 267 -8.99 4.25 -15.56
CA VAL A 267 -8.64 3.34 -14.46
C VAL A 267 -9.12 1.93 -14.78
N ILE A 268 -8.28 0.94 -14.50
CA ILE A 268 -8.54 -0.48 -14.72
C ILE A 268 -8.90 -1.12 -13.39
N PHE A 269 -9.95 -1.95 -13.39
CA PHE A 269 -10.40 -2.74 -12.26
C PHE A 269 -10.49 -4.20 -12.68
N HIS A 270 -10.06 -5.11 -11.82
CA HIS A 270 -10.26 -6.55 -12.04
C HIS A 270 -10.42 -7.31 -10.73
N LYS A 271 -11.20 -8.37 -10.80
CA LYS A 271 -11.41 -9.30 -9.70
C LYS A 271 -10.30 -10.35 -9.67
N ALA A 272 -9.88 -10.75 -8.48
CA ALA A 272 -8.99 -11.89 -8.28
C ALA A 272 -9.72 -12.94 -7.45
N ASN A 273 -9.84 -14.14 -7.99
CA ASN A 273 -10.51 -15.24 -7.30
C ASN A 273 -9.57 -15.97 -6.33
N ASP A 274 -8.26 -15.98 -6.61
CA ASP A 274 -7.31 -16.70 -5.77
C ASP A 274 -7.04 -15.96 -4.45
N PRO A 275 -7.13 -16.64 -3.29
CA PRO A 275 -6.82 -16.04 -1.99
C PRO A 275 -5.34 -15.65 -1.87
N GLU A 276 -4.43 -16.33 -2.59
CA GLU A 276 -2.98 -16.12 -2.53
C GLU A 276 -2.51 -14.85 -3.22
N TRP A 277 -3.38 -14.14 -3.94
CA TRP A 277 -3.08 -12.82 -4.47
C TRP A 277 -3.20 -11.76 -3.38
N PHE A 278 -2.10 -11.10 -3.03
CA PHE A 278 -2.07 -9.98 -2.10
C PHE A 278 -1.31 -8.80 -2.71
N GLY A 279 -1.66 -7.57 -2.29
CA GLY A 279 -0.86 -6.39 -2.63
C GLY A 279 0.34 -6.31 -1.69
N CYS A 280 1.54 -5.99 -2.19
CA CYS A 280 2.71 -5.78 -1.34
C CYS A 280 2.71 -4.45 -0.58
N SER A 281 1.57 -3.78 -0.54
CA SER A 281 1.42 -2.49 0.08
C SER A 281 0.01 -2.36 0.61
N CYS A 282 -0.13 -1.82 1.83
CA CYS A 282 -1.39 -1.85 2.56
C CYS A 282 -2.32 -0.69 2.20
N GLN A 283 -2.50 -0.42 0.89
CA GLN A 283 -3.46 0.59 0.42
C GLN A 283 -4.71 -0.06 -0.12
N HIS A 284 -5.77 0.14 0.63
CA HIS A 284 -7.03 -0.54 0.46
C HIS A 284 -8.17 0.44 0.70
N MET A 285 -9.26 0.27 -0.02
CA MET A 285 -10.53 0.89 0.26
C MET A 285 -11.50 -0.20 0.76
N PHE A 286 -12.18 0.11 1.85
CA PHE A 286 -13.11 -0.78 2.52
C PHE A 286 -14.49 -0.15 2.60
N SER A 287 -15.54 -0.96 2.51
CA SER A 287 -16.85 -0.56 3.02
C SER A 287 -16.91 -0.66 4.54
N ARG A 288 -17.88 0.03 5.15
CA ARG A 288 -18.22 -0.14 6.57
C ARG A 288 -18.51 -1.59 6.91
N GLU A 289 -19.25 -2.29 6.05
CA GLU A 289 -19.65 -3.67 6.28
C GLU A 289 -18.45 -4.63 6.32
N PHE A 290 -17.46 -4.42 5.45
CA PHE A 290 -16.21 -5.15 5.50
C PHE A 290 -15.50 -4.97 6.84
N LEU A 291 -15.27 -3.71 7.25
CA LEU A 291 -14.57 -3.39 8.50
C LEU A 291 -15.33 -3.88 9.73
N ARG A 292 -16.66 -3.85 9.71
CA ARG A 292 -17.51 -4.37 10.78
C ARG A 292 -17.34 -5.88 10.95
N LYS A 293 -17.50 -6.66 9.87
CA LYS A 293 -17.28 -8.11 9.94
C LYS A 293 -15.85 -8.44 10.39
N PHE A 294 -14.88 -7.69 9.87
CA PHE A 294 -13.49 -7.90 10.24
C PHE A 294 -13.24 -7.62 11.73
N SER A 295 -13.70 -6.48 12.23
CA SER A 295 -13.55 -6.08 13.65
C SER A 295 -14.21 -7.08 14.60
N VAL A 296 -15.39 -7.61 14.24
CA VAL A 296 -16.06 -8.68 15.01
C VAL A 296 -15.15 -9.90 15.13
N LYS A 297 -14.62 -10.41 14.01
CA LYS A 297 -13.70 -11.57 14.00
C LYS A 297 -12.44 -11.31 14.84
N LEU A 298 -11.84 -10.12 14.71
CA LEU A 298 -10.65 -9.75 15.49
C LEU A 298 -10.92 -9.78 17.00
N ASN A 299 -12.07 -9.30 17.44
CA ASN A 299 -12.46 -9.29 18.85
C ASN A 299 -12.83 -10.69 19.36
N GLU A 300 -13.69 -11.42 18.64
CA GLU A 300 -14.17 -12.75 19.02
C GLU A 300 -13.02 -13.76 19.23
N HIS A 301 -12.00 -13.68 18.38
CA HIS A 301 -10.85 -14.60 18.41
C HIS A 301 -9.60 -13.99 19.06
N LYS A 302 -9.72 -12.82 19.69
CA LYS A 302 -8.60 -12.10 20.36
C LYS A 302 -7.38 -11.94 19.45
N MET A 303 -7.60 -11.56 18.20
CA MET A 303 -6.51 -11.50 17.22
C MET A 303 -5.65 -10.25 17.35
N TYR A 304 -6.10 -9.24 18.11
CA TYR A 304 -5.27 -8.07 18.42
C TYR A 304 -4.00 -8.39 19.22
N ASP A 305 -3.89 -9.58 19.82
CA ASP A 305 -2.68 -10.07 20.49
C ASP A 305 -1.43 -9.99 19.59
N VAL A 306 -1.60 -10.09 18.26
CA VAL A 306 -0.48 -9.99 17.30
C VAL A 306 0.24 -8.65 17.35
N LEU A 307 -0.43 -7.58 17.81
CA LEU A 307 0.17 -6.23 17.89
C LEU A 307 1.24 -6.11 18.97
N ASP A 308 1.33 -7.10 19.87
CA ASP A 308 2.37 -7.19 20.89
C ASP A 308 3.55 -8.09 20.47
N MET A 309 3.50 -8.68 19.28
CA MET A 309 4.54 -9.57 18.75
C MET A 309 5.58 -8.79 17.94
N ALA A 310 6.86 -9.10 18.13
CA ALA A 310 7.91 -8.60 17.26
C ALA A 310 7.70 -9.12 15.82
N TYR A 311 8.00 -8.27 14.83
CA TYR A 311 7.92 -8.59 13.40
C TYR A 311 6.54 -8.94 12.83
N CYS A 312 5.45 -8.70 13.55
CA CYS A 312 4.11 -9.05 13.06
C CYS A 312 3.72 -8.28 11.80
N GLY A 313 4.29 -7.12 11.51
CA GLY A 313 3.99 -6.34 10.30
C GLY A 313 4.16 -7.13 9.01
N THR A 314 5.22 -7.95 8.89
CA THR A 314 5.50 -8.73 7.67
C THR A 314 4.40 -9.75 7.35
N SER A 315 3.91 -10.46 8.36
CA SER A 315 2.80 -11.42 8.21
C SER A 315 1.47 -10.71 8.02
N LEU A 316 1.23 -9.60 8.71
CA LEU A 316 0.01 -8.80 8.56
C LEU A 316 -0.16 -8.26 7.14
N GLU A 317 0.91 -7.82 6.47
CA GLU A 317 0.86 -7.42 5.05
C GLU A 317 0.26 -8.51 4.15
N ILE A 318 0.62 -9.77 4.41
CA ILE A 318 0.16 -10.93 3.63
C ILE A 318 -1.28 -11.27 4.00
N ILE A 319 -1.62 -11.22 5.30
CA ILE A 319 -2.97 -11.50 5.81
C ILE A 319 -4.02 -10.55 5.19
N TRP A 320 -3.68 -9.30 4.89
CA TRP A 320 -4.57 -8.39 4.16
C TRP A 320 -5.11 -8.98 2.85
N GLY A 321 -4.32 -9.80 2.16
CA GLY A 321 -4.78 -10.52 0.97
C GLY A 321 -5.75 -11.67 1.24
N PHE A 322 -5.70 -12.29 2.41
CA PHE A 322 -6.63 -13.36 2.77
C PHE A 322 -7.99 -12.82 3.22
N LEU A 323 -8.04 -11.59 3.75
CA LEU A 323 -9.25 -11.04 4.38
C LEU A 323 -10.51 -11.10 3.51
N PRO A 324 -10.50 -10.76 2.20
CA PRO A 324 -11.73 -10.82 1.41
C PRO A 324 -12.31 -12.23 1.35
N ASN A 325 -11.48 -13.25 1.08
CA ASN A 325 -11.94 -14.63 1.06
C ASN A 325 -12.38 -15.12 2.44
N TRP A 326 -11.65 -14.73 3.49
CA TRP A 326 -11.99 -15.09 4.86
C TRP A 326 -13.34 -14.52 5.30
N LEU A 327 -13.65 -13.28 4.90
CA LEU A 327 -14.86 -12.57 5.29
C LEU A 327 -16.03 -12.74 4.30
N GLY A 328 -15.82 -13.49 3.21
CA GLY A 328 -16.83 -13.78 2.19
C GLY A 328 -17.13 -12.61 1.24
N PHE A 329 -16.10 -11.83 0.89
CA PHE A 329 -16.19 -10.71 -0.06
C PHE A 329 -15.32 -10.92 -1.29
N ASP A 330 -15.68 -10.23 -2.37
CA ASP A 330 -14.88 -10.18 -3.59
C ASP A 330 -13.61 -9.36 -3.40
N LYS A 331 -12.49 -9.90 -3.88
CA LYS A 331 -11.21 -9.20 -3.92
C LYS A 331 -11.04 -8.48 -5.26
N TRP A 332 -11.10 -7.15 -5.23
CA TRP A 332 -10.84 -6.32 -6.39
C TRP A 332 -9.47 -5.64 -6.32
N PHE A 333 -8.84 -5.48 -7.48
CA PHE A 333 -7.63 -4.70 -7.66
C PHE A 333 -7.85 -3.59 -8.68
N PHE A 334 -7.07 -2.51 -8.58
CA PHE A 334 -7.08 -1.42 -9.55
C PHE A 334 -5.70 -0.77 -9.73
N ASP A 335 -5.51 -0.06 -10.85
CA ASP A 335 -4.26 0.64 -11.21
C ASP A 335 -4.24 2.13 -10.83
N GLY A 336 -5.17 2.55 -9.96
CA GLY A 336 -5.28 3.94 -9.52
C GLY A 336 -4.21 4.39 -8.53
N PHE A 337 -3.51 3.44 -7.92
CA PHE A 337 -2.47 3.69 -6.92
C PHE A 337 -1.10 3.18 -7.36
N HIS A 338 -0.07 3.97 -7.08
CA HIS A 338 1.31 3.57 -7.23
C HIS A 338 2.10 3.91 -5.96
N ARG A 339 2.49 2.89 -5.19
CA ARG A 339 3.49 3.04 -4.13
C ARG A 339 4.87 3.02 -4.74
N VAL A 340 5.42 4.19 -5.01
CA VAL A 340 6.75 4.31 -5.61
C VAL A 340 7.79 3.78 -4.63
N ARG A 341 8.21 2.52 -4.79
CA ARG A 341 9.24 1.86 -3.97
C ARG A 341 10.40 1.41 -4.82
N LYS A 342 10.11 0.66 -5.87
CA LYS A 342 11.09 0.10 -6.78
C LYS A 342 10.62 0.27 -8.21
N ASN A 343 11.56 0.45 -9.11
CA ASN A 343 11.30 0.35 -10.53
C ASN A 343 10.82 -1.08 -10.86
N PHE A 344 9.65 -1.23 -11.45
CA PHE A 344 9.06 -2.54 -11.75
C PHE A 344 9.82 -3.36 -12.81
N VAL A 345 10.83 -2.77 -13.47
CA VAL A 345 11.71 -3.45 -14.43
C VAL A 345 13.09 -3.75 -13.84
N SER A 346 13.73 -2.75 -13.24
CA SER A 346 15.11 -2.87 -12.76
C SER A 346 15.23 -3.28 -11.29
N TYR A 347 14.12 -3.24 -10.54
CA TYR A 347 14.06 -3.39 -9.08
C TYR A 347 14.92 -2.40 -8.28
N LYS A 348 15.50 -1.38 -8.94
CA LYS A 348 16.18 -0.29 -8.25
C LYS A 348 15.18 0.45 -7.37
N ARG A 349 15.57 0.78 -6.14
CA ARG A 349 14.78 1.60 -5.22
C ARG A 349 14.61 3.01 -5.78
N GLU A 350 13.39 3.55 -5.69
CA GLU A 350 12.99 4.86 -6.26
C GLU A 350 12.03 5.65 -5.36
N ASP A 351 11.91 5.28 -4.08
CA ASP A 351 11.17 6.05 -3.05
C ASP A 351 11.96 7.27 -2.53
N ASP A 352 12.91 7.76 -3.32
CA ASP A 352 13.64 9.01 -3.08
C ASP A 352 12.91 10.21 -3.70
N ARG A 353 13.39 11.42 -3.43
CA ARG A 353 12.72 12.67 -3.84
C ARG A 353 12.61 12.77 -5.35
N GLU A 354 13.67 12.37 -6.05
CA GLU A 354 13.81 12.38 -7.49
C GLU A 354 12.81 11.41 -8.13
N GLY A 355 12.73 10.18 -7.61
CA GLY A 355 11.77 9.17 -8.05
C GLY A 355 10.33 9.62 -7.83
N MET A 356 9.99 10.13 -6.64
CA MET A 356 8.67 10.68 -6.36
C MET A 356 8.30 11.81 -7.32
N CYS A 357 9.19 12.80 -7.50
CA CYS A 357 8.96 13.92 -8.41
C CYS A 357 8.74 13.47 -9.86
N ARG A 358 9.57 12.53 -10.32
CA ARG A 358 9.47 11.97 -11.68
C ARG A 358 8.10 11.35 -11.90
N TYR A 359 7.60 10.52 -10.98
CA TYR A 359 6.30 9.87 -11.14
C TYR A 359 5.13 10.86 -11.08
N ILE A 360 5.16 11.87 -10.19
CA ILE A 360 4.16 12.94 -10.17
C ILE A 360 4.13 13.67 -11.53
N ASN A 361 5.30 14.07 -12.04
CA ASN A 361 5.43 14.76 -13.31
C ASN A 361 4.97 13.92 -14.51
N LEU A 362 5.05 12.59 -14.42
CA LEU A 362 4.53 11.67 -15.44
C LEU A 362 3.00 11.54 -15.36
N TYR A 363 2.44 11.30 -14.17
CA TYR A 363 1.00 11.11 -13.98
C TYR A 363 0.20 12.40 -14.20
N PHE A 364 0.77 13.55 -13.81
CA PHE A 364 0.13 14.86 -13.90
C PHE A 364 0.81 15.74 -14.96
N LYS A 365 1.32 15.13 -16.05
CA LYS A 365 1.98 15.84 -17.14
C LYS A 365 1.11 16.97 -17.70
N GLY A 366 1.67 18.19 -17.71
CA GLY A 366 0.97 19.40 -18.18
C GLY A 366 -0.04 19.99 -17.17
N LEU A 367 -0.19 19.33 -16.01
CA LEU A 367 -1.14 19.71 -14.98
C LEU A 367 -0.45 20.20 -13.70
N ILE A 368 0.54 19.45 -13.23
CA ILE A 368 1.36 19.80 -12.07
C ILE A 368 2.81 19.51 -12.45
N THR A 369 3.73 20.38 -12.02
CA THR A 369 5.17 20.14 -12.10
C THR A 369 5.79 20.31 -10.74
N VAL A 370 6.50 19.27 -10.29
CA VAL A 370 7.22 19.26 -9.02
C VAL A 370 8.72 19.06 -9.23
N VAL A 371 9.52 19.55 -8.28
CA VAL A 371 10.98 19.37 -8.24
C VAL A 371 11.41 19.02 -6.81
N PRO A 372 12.52 18.28 -6.64
CA PRO A 372 13.12 18.07 -5.33
C PRO A 372 13.76 19.38 -4.83
N GLU A 373 13.63 19.68 -3.54
CA GLU A 373 14.30 20.81 -2.89
C GLU A 373 14.59 20.48 -1.42
N GLY A 374 15.87 20.26 -1.09
CA GLY A 374 16.22 19.71 0.23
C GLY A 374 15.48 18.39 0.46
N ASP A 375 14.94 18.16 1.65
CA ASP A 375 14.13 16.97 1.98
C ASP A 375 12.67 17.04 1.49
N PHE A 376 12.33 18.00 0.64
CA PHE A 376 10.95 18.28 0.26
C PHE A 376 10.70 18.10 -1.25
N VAL A 377 9.41 18.06 -1.60
CA VAL A 377 8.91 18.06 -2.98
C VAL A 377 8.11 19.34 -3.18
N LYS A 378 8.53 20.18 -4.13
CA LYS A 378 7.97 21.52 -4.33
C LYS A 378 7.22 21.61 -5.65
N ILE A 379 6.01 22.12 -5.63
CA ILE A 379 5.24 22.51 -6.81
C ILE A 379 5.84 23.78 -7.40
N THR A 380 6.25 23.71 -8.67
CA THR A 380 6.83 24.82 -9.44
C THR A 380 5.89 25.38 -10.50
N LYS A 381 5.04 24.51 -11.07
CA LYS A 381 4.00 24.89 -12.02
C LYS A 381 2.74 24.12 -11.71
N MET A 382 1.60 24.77 -11.91
CA MET A 382 0.30 24.19 -11.65
C MET A 382 -0.71 24.78 -12.62
N HIS A 383 -1.50 23.92 -13.24
CA HIS A 383 -2.58 24.32 -14.13
C HIS A 383 -3.67 25.05 -13.31
N ARG A 384 -4.28 26.09 -13.89
CA ARG A 384 -5.25 26.99 -13.22
C ARG A 384 -6.35 26.26 -12.45
N LYS A 385 -6.82 25.12 -12.97
CA LYS A 385 -7.84 24.30 -12.31
C LYS A 385 -7.45 23.79 -10.91
N PHE A 386 -6.16 23.77 -10.58
CA PHE A 386 -5.61 23.38 -9.30
C PHE A 386 -5.19 24.57 -8.42
N ASP A 387 -5.45 25.82 -8.82
CA ASP A 387 -5.08 27.01 -8.04
C ASP A 387 -5.62 26.99 -6.60
N TYR A 388 -6.75 26.33 -6.38
CA TYR A 388 -7.32 26.13 -5.05
C TYR A 388 -6.36 25.41 -4.09
N MET A 389 -5.43 24.58 -4.57
CA MET A 389 -4.45 23.87 -3.73
C MET A 389 -3.58 24.82 -2.93
N ARG A 390 -3.36 26.07 -3.40
CA ARG A 390 -2.63 27.12 -2.64
C ARG A 390 -3.33 27.55 -1.36
N SER A 391 -4.63 27.28 -1.26
CA SER A 391 -5.45 27.59 -0.08
C SER A 391 -5.72 26.37 0.80
N ILE A 392 -5.08 25.25 0.49
CA ILE A 392 -5.23 23.96 1.18
C ILE A 392 -3.87 23.50 1.70
N LEU A 393 -2.86 23.48 0.83
CA LEU A 393 -1.52 23.03 1.17
C LEU A 393 -0.71 24.16 1.81
N PRO A 394 0.13 23.86 2.83
CA PRO A 394 1.08 24.81 3.39
C PRO A 394 1.95 25.49 2.33
N SER A 395 2.43 26.70 2.61
CA SER A 395 3.37 27.43 1.74
C SER A 395 4.63 26.61 1.44
N ALA A 396 5.03 25.73 2.36
CA ALA A 396 6.14 24.80 2.19
C ALA A 396 5.99 23.86 0.97
N TYR A 397 4.81 23.71 0.36
CA TYR A 397 4.62 22.93 -0.86
C TYR A 397 5.00 23.68 -2.14
N PHE A 398 5.13 25.00 -2.09
CA PHE A 398 5.32 25.82 -3.28
C PHE A 398 6.74 26.33 -3.33
N LYS A 399 7.33 26.32 -4.53
CA LYS A 399 8.60 27.01 -4.76
C LYS A 399 8.33 28.52 -4.75
N GLY A 400 9.08 29.24 -3.91
CA GLY A 400 9.01 30.70 -3.76
C GLY A 400 9.46 31.46 -5.00
#